data_AF-A0A0B6YK41-F1
#
_entry.id   AF-A0A0B6YK41-F1
#
_cell.length_a   1.000
_cell.length_b   1.000
_cell.length_c   1.000
_cell.angle_alpha   90.00
_cell.angle_beta   90.00
_cell.angle_gamma   90.00
#
_symmetry.space_group_name_H-M   'P 1'
#
loop_
_entity.id
_entity.type
_entity.pdbx_description
1 polymer ?
#
loop_
_entity_poly.entity_id
_entity_poly.type
_entity_poly.pdbx_seq_one_letter_code
_entity_poly.pdbx_strand_id
1 'polypeptide(L)'
;LEILECHMIMEVRKRVSRELTLAVAERAREEEVLPTDLWKRAVMKESLTLNRPHIAEKFVDLLMSEVNEDTDTSVTFDSKHLQSCLSELARSIMLRERHNFGRYD
;
A
#
# COMPACT_ATOMS: atom_id res chain seq x y z
N LEU A 1 -6.34 -6.51 22.19
CA LEU A 1 -5.35 -7.42 21.60
C LEU A 1 -5.97 -8.78 21.25
N GLU A 2 -6.68 -9.42 22.18
CA GLU A 2 -7.23 -10.79 22.03
C GLU A 2 -8.17 -10.99 20.82
N ILE A 3 -9.02 -10.01 20.47
CA ILE A 3 -9.96 -10.15 19.33
C ILE A 3 -9.21 -10.25 17.99
N LEU A 4 -8.13 -9.48 17.83
CA LEU A 4 -7.32 -9.49 16.62
C LEU A 4 -6.56 -10.82 16.49
N GLU A 5 -5.99 -11.30 17.59
CA GLU A 5 -5.29 -12.57 17.65
C GLU A 5 -6.22 -13.75 17.31
N CYS A 6 -7.42 -13.78 17.91
CA CYS A 6 -8.45 -14.75 17.58
C CYS A 6 -8.84 -14.73 16.10
N HIS A 7 -8.97 -13.54 15.50
CA HIS A 7 -9.27 -13.40 14.07
C HIS A 7 -8.12 -13.94 13.21
N MET A 8 -6.86 -13.59 13.52
CA MET A 8 -5.69 -14.07 12.79
C MET A 8 -5.57 -15.60 12.86
N ILE A 9 -5.79 -16.19 14.04
CA ILE A 9 -5.80 -17.64 14.23
C ILE A 9 -6.90 -18.29 13.37
N MET A 10 -8.10 -17.68 13.33
CA MET A 10 -9.21 -18.20 12.53
C MET A 10 -8.88 -18.20 11.03
N GLU A 11 -8.30 -17.11 10.52
CA GLU A 11 -7.93 -17.00 9.11
C GLU A 11 -6.81 -17.99 8.74
N VAL A 12 -5.81 -18.19 9.61
CA VAL A 12 -4.78 -19.22 9.42
C VAL A 12 -5.42 -20.61 9.39
N ARG A 13 -6.34 -20.93 10.31
CA ARG A 13 -7.04 -22.22 10.31
C ARG A 13 -7.83 -22.45 9.03
N LYS A 14 -8.57 -21.44 8.55
CA LYS A 14 -9.29 -21.51 7.28
C LYS A 14 -8.36 -21.78 6.11
N ARG A 15 -7.20 -21.11 6.07
CA ARG A 15 -6.18 -21.34 5.03
C ARG A 15 -5.66 -22.78 5.08
N VAL A 16 -5.27 -23.27 6.25
CA VAL A 16 -4.78 -24.65 6.44
C VAL A 16 -5.83 -25.67 5.98
N SER A 17 -7.10 -25.48 6.34
CA SER A 17 -8.17 -26.40 5.92
C SER A 17 -8.37 -26.43 4.40
N ARG A 18 -8.22 -25.29 3.72
CA ARG A 18 -8.28 -25.23 2.25
C ARG A 18 -7.11 -25.98 1.60
N GLU A 19 -5.88 -25.71 2.05
CA GLU A 19 -4.69 -26.39 1.53
C GLU A 19 -4.76 -27.91 1.76
N LEU A 20 -5.23 -28.35 2.94
CA LEU A 20 -5.42 -29.77 3.24
C LEU A 20 -6.44 -30.41 2.30
N THR A 21 -7.54 -29.71 2.01
CA THR A 21 -8.56 -30.19 1.07
C THR A 21 -8.00 -30.34 -0.33
N LEU A 22 -7.22 -29.35 -0.79
CA LEU A 22 -6.53 -29.40 -2.08
C LEU A 22 -5.53 -30.56 -2.16
N ALA A 23 -4.73 -30.77 -1.12
CA ALA A 23 -3.77 -31.87 -1.07
C ALA A 23 -4.43 -33.25 -1.12
N VAL A 24 -5.58 -33.42 -0.47
CA VAL A 24 -6.36 -34.67 -0.53
C VAL A 24 -6.96 -34.88 -1.92
N ALA A 25 -7.54 -33.83 -2.51
CA ALA A 25 -8.10 -33.89 -3.87
C ALA A 25 -7.03 -34.21 -4.91
N GLU A 26 -5.83 -33.63 -4.76
CA GLU A 26 -4.68 -33.89 -5.61
C GLU A 26 -4.20 -35.33 -5.50
N ARG A 27 -4.09 -35.85 -4.27
CA ARG A 27 -3.69 -37.25 -4.04
C ARG A 27 -4.68 -38.25 -4.65
N ALA A 28 -5.96 -37.87 -4.75
CA ALA A 28 -7.01 -38.70 -5.33
C ALA A 28 -7.14 -38.53 -6.85
N ARG A 29 -6.35 -37.66 -7.48
CA ARG A 29 -6.43 -37.38 -8.92
C ARG A 29 -5.76 -38.50 -9.72
N GLU A 30 -6.42 -38.93 -10.80
CA GLU A 30 -5.94 -40.02 -11.67
C GLU A 30 -5.16 -39.54 -12.91
N GLU A 31 -5.06 -38.21 -13.12
CA GLU A 31 -4.37 -37.62 -14.28
C GLU A 31 -2.84 -37.53 -14.08
N GLU A 32 -2.06 -38.06 -15.03
CA GLU A 32 -0.57 -38.13 -15.02
C GLU A 32 0.15 -36.79 -15.26
N VAL A 33 -0.55 -35.71 -15.63
CA VAL A 33 0.09 -34.44 -15.99
C VAL A 33 0.31 -33.58 -14.74
N LEU A 34 1.48 -32.94 -14.65
CA LEU A 34 1.83 -32.02 -13.56
C LEU A 34 0.88 -30.82 -13.52
N PRO A 35 0.18 -30.57 -12.39
CA PRO A 35 -0.80 -29.51 -12.30
C PRO A 35 -0.10 -28.16 -12.17
N THR A 36 -0.06 -27.39 -13.26
CA THR A 36 0.43 -26.01 -13.23
C THR A 36 -0.45 -25.09 -12.38
N ASP A 37 -1.69 -25.50 -12.08
CA ASP A 37 -2.66 -24.74 -11.28
C ASP A 37 -2.30 -24.62 -9.79
N LEU A 38 -1.63 -25.62 -9.19
CA LEU A 38 -1.12 -25.54 -7.81
C LEU A 38 0.03 -24.53 -7.67
N TRP A 39 0.74 -24.27 -8.77
CA TRP A 39 1.81 -23.29 -8.87
C TRP A 39 1.32 -21.93 -9.35
N LYS A 40 0.05 -21.80 -9.74
CA LYS A 40 -0.59 -20.50 -9.96
C LYS A 40 -0.76 -19.87 -8.58
N ARG A 41 0.32 -19.24 -8.10
CA ARG A 41 0.29 -18.33 -6.96
C ARG A 41 -0.93 -17.46 -7.17
N ALA A 42 -1.91 -17.54 -6.26
CA ALA A 42 -3.11 -16.72 -6.34
C ALA A 42 -2.61 -15.32 -6.69
N VAL A 43 -2.97 -14.83 -7.89
CA VAL A 43 -2.52 -13.53 -8.36
C VAL A 43 -2.83 -12.64 -7.19
N MET A 44 -1.77 -12.15 -6.54
CA MET A 44 -1.91 -11.32 -5.37
C MET A 44 -2.89 -10.27 -5.88
N LYS A 45 -4.11 -10.26 -5.34
CA LYS A 45 -4.97 -9.10 -5.50
C LYS A 45 -4.26 -8.06 -4.67
N GLU A 46 -3.11 -7.59 -5.16
CA GLU A 46 -2.72 -6.22 -4.98
C GLU A 46 -3.96 -5.49 -5.46
N SER A 47 -4.82 -5.13 -4.50
CA SER A 47 -5.53 -3.91 -4.67
C SER A 47 -4.39 -2.90 -4.77
N LEU A 48 -3.98 -2.59 -6.00
CA LEU A 48 -3.43 -1.30 -6.35
C LEU A 48 -4.58 -0.29 -6.17
N THR A 49 -5.19 -0.28 -4.99
CA THR A 49 -5.52 0.96 -4.33
C THR A 49 -4.17 1.58 -4.04
N LEU A 50 -3.52 2.06 -5.11
CA LEU A 50 -2.72 3.24 -5.06
C LEU A 50 -3.70 4.25 -4.49
N ASN A 51 -3.78 4.32 -3.15
CA ASN A 51 -4.27 5.47 -2.44
C ASN A 51 -3.40 6.55 -3.05
N ARG A 52 -3.92 7.25 -4.06
CA ARG A 52 -3.24 8.36 -4.72
C ARG A 52 -2.99 9.30 -3.56
N PRO A 53 -1.77 9.27 -2.99
CA PRO A 53 -1.59 9.93 -1.74
C PRO A 53 -1.65 11.38 -2.16
N HIS A 54 -2.58 12.13 -1.56
CA HIS A 54 -2.86 13.53 -1.88
C HIS A 54 -1.67 14.43 -1.49
N ILE A 55 -0.44 13.93 -1.60
CA ILE A 55 0.84 14.55 -1.28
C ILE A 55 1.04 15.75 -2.20
N ALA A 56 0.74 15.61 -3.49
CA ALA A 56 0.82 16.72 -4.43
C ALA A 56 -0.22 17.80 -4.09
N GLU A 57 -1.47 17.41 -3.86
CA GLU A 57 -2.54 18.36 -3.51
C GLU A 57 -2.24 19.06 -2.18
N LYS A 58 -1.88 18.31 -1.12
CA LYS A 58 -1.49 18.88 0.18
C LYS A 58 -0.27 19.78 0.09
N PHE A 59 0.71 19.45 -0.75
CA PHE A 59 1.87 20.31 -0.95
C PHE A 59 1.46 21.62 -1.61
N VAL A 60 0.61 21.58 -2.63
CA VAL A 60 0.08 22.80 -3.27
C VAL A 60 -0.71 23.62 -2.27
N ASP A 61 -1.60 23.01 -1.50
CA ASP A 61 -2.40 23.72 -0.48
C ASP A 61 -1.51 24.40 0.57
N LEU A 62 -0.46 23.72 1.03
CA LEU A 62 0.49 24.26 2.00
C LEU A 62 1.39 25.34 1.39
N LEU A 63 1.81 25.17 0.13
CA LEU A 63 2.63 26.16 -0.56
C LEU A 63 1.84 27.46 -0.77
N MET A 64 0.59 27.34 -1.20
CA MET A 64 -0.28 28.48 -1.51
C MET A 64 -0.85 29.17 -0.26
N SER A 65 -0.68 28.61 0.95
CA SER A 65 -1.22 29.20 2.18
C SER A 65 -0.54 30.51 2.60
N GLU A 66 0.71 30.73 2.17
CA GLU A 66 1.49 31.94 2.46
C GLU A 66 2.11 32.52 1.18
N VAL A 67 1.33 32.54 0.11
CA VAL A 67 1.75 33.16 -1.16
C VAL A 67 1.65 34.68 -1.08
N ASN A 68 2.70 35.37 -1.52
CA ASN A 68 2.65 36.79 -1.78
C ASN A 68 2.49 37.00 -3.29
N GLU A 69 1.33 37.54 -3.68
CA GLU A 69 1.07 37.92 -5.07
C GLU A 69 1.65 39.31 -5.30
N ASP A 70 2.91 39.36 -5.76
CA ASP A 70 3.60 40.62 -6.05
C ASP A 70 3.13 41.24 -7.38
N THR A 71 2.78 40.41 -8.37
CA THR A 71 2.16 40.82 -9.65
C THR A 71 1.31 39.69 -10.24
N ASP A 72 0.42 40.02 -11.21
CA ASP A 72 -0.33 39.04 -12.01
C ASP A 72 0.54 37.98 -12.73
N THR A 73 1.86 38.19 -12.79
CA THR A 73 2.81 37.30 -13.48
C THR A 73 3.76 36.56 -12.56
N SER A 74 3.82 36.90 -11.27
CA SER A 74 4.80 36.35 -10.35
C SER A 74 4.24 36.18 -8.95
N VAL A 75 4.48 34.99 -8.39
CA VAL A 75 4.28 34.70 -6.97
C VAL A 75 5.62 34.62 -6.27
N THR A 76 5.69 35.18 -5.06
CA THR A 76 6.86 35.08 -4.19
C THR A 76 6.48 34.35 -2.90
N PHE A 77 7.46 33.62 -2.36
CA PHE A 77 7.32 32.86 -1.14
C PHE A 77 8.45 33.23 -0.19
N ASP A 78 8.15 33.34 1.10
CA ASP A 78 9.20 33.43 2.11
C ASP A 78 10.07 32.17 2.07
N SER A 79 11.38 32.36 2.17
CA SER A 79 12.35 31.26 2.07
C SER A 79 12.13 30.20 3.17
N LYS A 80 11.76 30.62 4.39
CA LYS A 80 11.50 29.69 5.49
C LYS A 80 10.20 28.92 5.27
N HIS A 81 9.16 29.58 4.76
CA HIS A 81 7.91 28.93 4.37
C HIS A 81 8.14 27.86 3.30
N LEU A 82 8.83 28.22 2.21
CA LEU A 82 9.15 27.26 1.14
C LEU A 82 9.95 26.06 1.68
N GLN A 83 10.95 26.30 2.53
CA GLN A 83 11.75 25.24 3.12
C GLN A 83 10.93 24.33 4.06
N SER A 84 9.98 24.90 4.79
CA SER A 84 9.02 24.14 5.60
C SER A 84 8.14 23.24 4.73
N CYS A 85 7.61 23.79 3.63
CA CYS A 85 6.79 23.05 2.67
C CYS A 85 7.54 21.87 2.05
N LEU A 86 8.79 22.08 1.63
CA LEU A 86 9.64 21.03 1.07
C LEU A 86 9.99 19.95 2.10
N SER A 87 10.20 20.33 3.36
CA SER A 87 10.47 19.38 4.45
C SER A 87 9.26 18.48 4.73
N GLU A 88 8.05 19.06 4.74
CA GLU A 88 6.81 18.31 4.94
C GLU A 88 6.49 17.38 3.74
N LEU A 89 6.80 17.82 2.53
CA LEU A 89 6.72 17.00 1.32
C LEU A 89 7.66 15.79 1.41
N ALA A 90 8.93 16.01 1.78
CA ALA A 90 9.91 14.94 1.95
C ALA A 90 9.47 13.93 3.02
N ARG A 91 8.96 14.42 4.16
CA ARG A 91 8.41 13.58 5.24
C ARG A 91 7.25 12.71 4.75
N SER A 92 6.32 13.31 3.99
CA SER A 92 5.14 12.61 3.45
C SER A 92 5.53 11.52 2.45
N ILE A 93 6.53 11.76 1.60
CA ILE A 93 7.07 10.76 0.67
C ILE A 93 7.70 9.61 1.45
N MET A 94 8.55 9.90 2.44
CA MET A 94 9.21 8.85 3.23
C MET A 94 8.21 8.00 4.02
N LEU A 95 7.14 8.60 4.56
CA LEU A 95 6.07 7.86 5.22
C LEU A 95 5.34 6.92 4.25
N ARG A 96 5.06 7.39 3.02
CA ARG A 96 4.47 6.57 1.97
C ARG A 96 5.37 5.39 1.61
N GLU A 97 6.66 5.65 1.37
CA GLU A 97 7.62 4.59 1.03
C GLU A 97 7.73 3.55 2.15
N ARG A 98 7.78 3.99 3.42
CA ARG A 98 7.78 3.08 4.57
C ARG A 98 6.51 2.21 4.64
N HIS A 99 5.34 2.81 4.40
CA HIS A 99 4.08 2.07 4.40
C HIS A 99 3.98 1.10 3.21
N ASN A 100 4.50 1.48 2.05
CA ASN A 100 4.57 0.58 0.90
C ASN A 100 5.54 -0.56 1.15
N PHE A 101 6.72 -0.29 1.72
CA PHE A 101 7.70 -1.32 2.07
C PHE A 101 7.12 -2.37 3.03
N GLY A 102 6.40 -1.94 4.07
CA GLY A 102 5.75 -2.85 5.03
C GLY A 102 4.55 -3.66 4.50
N ARG A 103 4.18 -3.51 3.22
CA ARG A 103 3.14 -4.32 2.55
C ARG A 103 3.70 -5.42 1.66
N TYR A 104 5.03 -5.52 1.52
CA TYR A 104 5.69 -6.55 0.70
C TYR A 104 6.10 -7.81 1.49
N ASP A 105 5.95 -7.82 2.83
CA ASP A 105 6.13 -8.98 3.72
C ASP A 105 4.77 -9.59 4.12
#